data_AF-A0A821E606-F1
#
_entry.id   AF-A0A821E606-F1
#
_cell.length_a   1.000
_cell.length_b   1.000
_cell.length_c   1.000
_cell.angle_alpha   90.00
_cell.angle_beta   90.00
_cell.angle_gamma   90.00
#
_symmetry.space_group_name_H-M   'P 1'
#
loop_
_entity.id
_entity.type
_entity.pdbx_description
1 polymer ?
#
loop_
_entity_poly.entity_id
_entity_poly.type
_entity_poly.pdbx_seq_one_letter_code
_entity_poly.pdbx_strand_id
1 'polypeptide(L)'
;MKTDHVLLYIPNLIGYFRLCLLIFAWYYFDKPIVFLGLYVTQALLDGVDGWSARQFNQVSKFGSWLDVMIDNIGRGIIWTRVSSIGIFISSIEWITFLALNNRGSDWKSKLSSSNDLIVRNVMKNGFQTPFGFLTIVLGMHDTMHRWTPILIVLRDIRYRSLYH
;
A
#
# COMPACT_ATOMS: atom_id res chain seq x y z
N MET A 1 -19.87 -22.75 -4.91
CA MET A 1 -18.91 -21.86 -4.22
C MET A 1 -19.70 -20.69 -3.65
N LYS A 2 -19.80 -20.54 -2.32
CA LYS A 2 -20.64 -19.52 -1.70
C LYS A 2 -19.93 -18.16 -1.80
N THR A 3 -20.27 -17.39 -2.84
CA THR A 3 -19.67 -16.11 -3.22
C THR A 3 -20.32 -14.89 -2.54
N ASP A 4 -21.09 -15.10 -1.47
CA ASP A 4 -22.13 -14.11 -1.13
C ASP A 4 -21.70 -13.05 -0.12
N HIS A 5 -20.53 -13.16 0.53
CA HIS A 5 -20.15 -12.23 1.61
C HIS A 5 -18.67 -11.76 1.61
N VAL A 6 -17.91 -11.91 0.52
CA VAL A 6 -16.52 -11.41 0.49
C VAL A 6 -16.48 -9.89 0.73
N LEU A 7 -17.47 -9.15 0.22
CA LEU A 7 -17.61 -7.70 0.47
C LEU A 7 -17.88 -7.36 1.95
N LEU A 8 -18.45 -8.29 2.72
CA LEU A 8 -18.84 -8.10 4.13
C LEU A 8 -17.81 -8.69 5.11
N TYR A 9 -16.63 -9.08 4.64
CA TYR A 9 -15.56 -9.49 5.54
C TYR A 9 -15.20 -8.35 6.48
N ILE A 10 -14.93 -8.69 7.74
CA ILE A 10 -14.53 -7.73 8.78
C ILE A 10 -13.39 -6.80 8.31
N PRO A 11 -12.29 -7.30 7.70
CA PRO A 11 -11.25 -6.42 7.15
C PRO A 11 -11.76 -5.47 6.05
N ASN A 12 -12.70 -5.90 5.20
CA ASN A 12 -13.24 -5.07 4.13
C ASN A 12 -14.19 -3.98 4.67
N LEU A 13 -14.96 -4.29 5.71
CA LEU A 13 -15.77 -3.30 6.43
C LEU A 13 -14.89 -2.21 7.08
N ILE A 14 -13.77 -2.61 7.68
CA ILE A 14 -12.76 -1.68 8.20
C ILE A 14 -12.18 -0.84 7.06
N GLY A 15 -11.89 -1.46 5.91
CA GLY A 15 -11.47 -0.76 4.68
C GLY A 15 -12.48 0.30 4.23
N TYR A 16 -13.78 0.00 4.21
CA TYR A 16 -14.80 1.00 3.87
C TYR A 16 -14.84 2.15 4.89
N PHE A 17 -14.67 1.85 6.18
CA PHE A 17 -14.57 2.89 7.19
C PHE A 17 -13.33 3.77 7.00
N ARG A 18 -12.17 3.18 6.64
CA ARG A 18 -10.95 3.92 6.26
C ARG A 18 -11.20 4.85 5.07
N LEU A 19 -11.93 4.38 4.06
CA LEU A 19 -12.30 5.22 2.91
C LEU A 19 -13.20 6.40 3.34
N CYS A 20 -14.19 6.17 4.21
CA CYS A 20 -15.00 7.26 4.76
C CYS A 20 -14.14 8.27 5.52
N LEU A 21 -13.20 7.83 6.36
CA LEU A 21 -12.28 8.70 7.08
C LEU A 21 -11.42 9.55 6.13
N LEU A 22 -10.95 8.99 5.01
CA LEU A 22 -10.22 9.75 3.99
C LEU A 22 -11.09 10.81 3.31
N ILE A 23 -12.35 10.48 3.01
CA ILE A 23 -13.30 11.44 2.43
C ILE A 23 -13.55 12.60 3.41
N PHE A 24 -13.74 12.29 4.69
CA PHE A 24 -13.86 13.33 5.72
C PHE A 24 -12.57 14.12 5.91
N ALA A 25 -11.40 13.48 5.85
CA ALA A 25 -10.12 14.17 5.90
C ALA A 25 -10.01 15.18 4.74
N TRP A 26 -10.34 14.75 3.52
CA TRP A 26 -10.37 15.64 2.36
C TRP A 26 -11.41 16.76 2.47
N TYR A 27 -12.58 16.51 3.07
CA TYR A 27 -13.56 17.57 3.33
C TYR A 27 -13.03 18.62 4.33
N TYR A 28 -12.31 18.18 5.37
CA TYR A 28 -11.70 19.06 6.37
C TYR A 28 -10.26 19.47 6.04
N PHE A 29 -9.89 19.46 4.76
CA PHE A 29 -8.52 19.73 4.30
C PHE A 29 -8.01 21.13 4.71
N ASP A 30 -8.91 22.11 4.86
CA ASP A 30 -8.59 23.46 5.31
C ASP A 30 -8.36 23.58 6.83
N LYS A 31 -8.72 22.56 7.61
CA LYS A 31 -8.56 22.51 9.07
C LYS A 31 -7.46 21.51 9.45
N PRO A 32 -6.19 21.94 9.59
CA PRO A 32 -5.05 21.03 9.67
C PRO A 32 -5.09 20.05 10.86
N ILE A 33 -5.62 20.47 12.01
CA ILE A 33 -5.73 19.61 13.20
C ILE A 33 -6.74 18.48 12.97
N VAL A 34 -7.90 18.81 12.38
CA VAL A 34 -8.97 17.83 12.09
C VAL A 34 -8.53 16.89 10.98
N PHE A 35 -7.93 17.44 9.91
CA PHE A 35 -7.32 16.65 8.83
C PHE A 35 -6.31 15.64 9.38
N LEU A 36 -5.35 16.10 10.19
CA LEU A 36 -4.30 15.25 10.73
C LEU A 36 -4.88 14.15 11.63
N GLY A 37 -5.86 14.48 12.49
CA GLY A 37 -6.53 13.51 13.34
C GLY A 37 -7.21 12.40 12.53
N LEU A 38 -7.98 12.78 11.50
CA LEU A 38 -8.67 11.83 10.61
C LEU A 38 -7.69 10.98 9.80
N TYR A 39 -6.65 11.60 9.24
CA TYR A 39 -5.63 10.93 8.44
C TYR A 39 -4.82 9.91 9.26
N VAL A 40 -4.36 10.31 10.45
CA VAL A 40 -3.63 9.41 11.35
C VAL A 40 -4.52 8.26 11.81
N THR A 41 -5.80 8.54 12.12
CA THR A 41 -6.75 7.49 12.51
C THR A 41 -6.93 6.47 11.39
N GLN A 42 -7.06 6.91 10.14
CA GLN A 42 -7.13 5.99 8.99
C GLN A 42 -5.86 5.15 8.84
N ALA A 43 -4.67 5.76 9.00
CA ALA A 43 -3.40 5.05 8.90
C ALA A 43 -3.23 3.99 10.01
N LEU A 44 -3.76 4.25 11.22
CA LEU A 44 -3.74 3.27 12.30
C LEU A 44 -4.66 2.08 12.03
N LEU A 45 -5.81 2.32 11.39
CA LEU A 45 -6.79 1.27 11.08
C LEU A 45 -6.32 0.28 10.01
N ASP A 46 -5.37 0.67 9.15
CA ASP A 46 -4.65 -0.22 8.22
C ASP A 46 -3.98 -1.40 8.96
N GLY A 47 -3.36 -1.11 10.11
CA GLY A 47 -2.78 -2.17 10.93
C GLY A 47 -3.82 -3.14 11.49
N VAL A 48 -5.03 -2.64 11.73
CA VAL A 48 -6.14 -3.38 12.36
C VAL A 48 -6.86 -4.27 11.36
N ASP A 49 -7.07 -3.83 10.12
CA ASP A 49 -7.69 -4.67 9.09
C ASP A 49 -6.80 -5.87 8.72
N GLY A 50 -5.48 -5.67 8.58
CA GLY A 50 -4.53 -6.73 8.31
C GLY A 50 -4.37 -7.70 9.48
N TRP A 51 -4.48 -7.22 10.72
CA TRP A 51 -4.56 -8.09 11.90
C TRP A 51 -5.86 -8.91 11.89
N SER A 52 -7.00 -8.27 11.64
CA SER A 52 -8.32 -8.92 11.61
C SER A 52 -8.41 -9.97 10.49
N ALA A 53 -7.88 -9.67 9.30
CA ALA A 53 -7.85 -10.61 8.18
C ALA A 53 -7.13 -11.92 8.53
N ARG A 54 -6.05 -11.85 9.33
CA ARG A 54 -5.29 -13.01 9.80
C ARG A 54 -6.01 -13.77 10.91
N GLN A 55 -6.57 -13.06 11.89
CA GLN A 55 -7.28 -13.71 13.00
C GLN A 55 -8.53 -14.47 12.54
N PHE A 56 -9.27 -13.90 11.59
CA PHE A 56 -10.50 -14.51 11.08
C PHE A 56 -10.28 -15.36 9.82
N ASN A 57 -9.05 -15.51 9.35
CA ASN A 57 -8.69 -16.20 8.10
C ASN A 57 -9.52 -15.71 6.88
N GLN A 58 -9.80 -14.41 6.83
CA GLN A 58 -10.65 -13.73 5.84
C GLN A 58 -9.82 -13.00 4.77
N VAL A 59 -8.77 -13.65 4.26
CA VAL A 59 -7.90 -13.07 3.22
C VAL A 59 -8.57 -13.21 1.85
N SER A 60 -8.69 -12.11 1.12
CA SER A 60 -9.32 -12.10 -0.21
C SER A 60 -8.55 -11.21 -1.19
N LYS A 61 -8.55 -11.58 -2.47
CA LYS A 61 -7.95 -10.77 -3.55
C LYS A 61 -8.59 -9.39 -3.65
N PHE A 62 -9.91 -9.31 -3.43
CA PHE A 62 -10.63 -8.04 -3.38
C PHE A 62 -10.16 -7.17 -2.23
N GLY A 63 -10.02 -7.72 -1.02
CA GLY A 63 -9.53 -6.96 0.15
C GLY A 63 -8.12 -6.43 -0.05
N SER A 64 -7.21 -7.25 -0.59
CA SER A 64 -5.85 -6.79 -0.93
C SER A 64 -5.84 -5.69 -2.01
N TRP A 65 -6.77 -5.73 -2.96
CA TRP A 65 -6.91 -4.69 -3.98
C TRP A 65 -7.50 -3.40 -3.39
N LEU A 66 -8.52 -3.51 -2.54
CA LEU A 66 -9.18 -2.40 -1.85
C LEU A 66 -8.20 -1.64 -0.94
N ASP A 67 -7.36 -2.37 -0.22
CA ASP A 67 -6.34 -1.82 0.67
C ASP A 67 -5.35 -0.92 -0.09
N VAL A 68 -4.75 -1.44 -1.16
CA VAL A 68 -3.83 -0.68 -2.02
C VAL A 68 -4.50 0.54 -2.66
N MET A 69 -5.78 0.42 -3.02
CA MET A 69 -6.57 1.53 -3.55
C MET A 69 -6.74 2.66 -2.52
N ILE A 70 -7.14 2.33 -1.28
CA ILE A 70 -7.30 3.29 -0.17
C ILE A 70 -5.98 3.99 0.13
N ASP A 71 -4.89 3.23 0.15
CA ASP A 71 -3.54 3.75 0.34
C ASP A 71 -3.11 4.75 -0.74
N ASN A 72 -3.38 4.44 -2.02
CA ASN A 72 -3.12 5.34 -3.13
C ASN A 72 -3.94 6.64 -3.03
N ILE A 73 -5.21 6.55 -2.62
CA ILE A 73 -6.06 7.73 -2.39
C ILE A 73 -5.47 8.59 -1.26
N GLY A 74 -5.12 7.97 -0.13
CA GLY A 74 -4.53 8.65 1.02
C GLY A 74 -3.22 9.36 0.69
N ARG A 75 -2.32 8.70 -0.06
CA ARG A 75 -1.09 9.34 -0.55
C ARG A 75 -1.37 10.46 -1.54
N GLY A 76 -2.30 10.27 -2.47
CA GLY A 76 -2.71 11.30 -3.43
C GLY A 76 -3.15 12.59 -2.75
N ILE A 77 -3.95 12.50 -1.68
CA ILE A 77 -4.37 13.66 -0.88
C ILE A 77 -3.16 14.39 -0.28
N ILE A 78 -2.17 13.68 0.26
CA ILE A 78 -0.94 14.31 0.75
C ILE A 78 -0.15 14.96 -0.39
N TRP A 79 0.04 14.24 -1.50
CA TRP A 79 0.82 14.72 -2.64
C TRP A 79 0.27 16.03 -3.19
N THR A 80 -1.05 16.12 -3.36
CA THR A 80 -1.72 17.35 -3.80
C THR A 80 -1.54 18.51 -2.83
N ARG A 81 -1.34 18.24 -1.52
CA ARG A 81 -1.09 19.29 -0.53
C ARG A 81 0.36 19.76 -0.53
N VAL A 82 1.29 18.83 -0.63
CA VAL A 82 2.71 19.08 -0.37
C VAL A 82 3.41 19.67 -1.59
N SER A 83 3.02 19.28 -2.80
CA SER A 83 3.74 19.70 -4.01
C SER A 83 2.83 19.84 -5.23
N SER A 84 3.12 20.83 -6.08
CA SER A 84 2.46 21.01 -7.38
C SER A 84 2.72 19.83 -8.34
N ILE A 85 3.86 19.15 -8.20
CA ILE A 85 4.17 17.93 -8.97
C ILE A 85 3.47 16.68 -8.41
N GLY A 86 2.83 16.79 -7.25
CA GLY A 86 2.22 15.66 -6.55
C GLY A 86 1.14 14.95 -7.37
N ILE A 87 0.39 15.68 -8.21
CA ILE A 87 -0.61 15.09 -9.10
C ILE A 87 0.05 14.15 -10.12
N PHE A 88 1.21 14.52 -10.64
CA PHE A 88 1.97 13.69 -11.58
C PHE A 88 2.48 12.42 -10.91
N ILE A 89 3.06 12.54 -9.70
CA ILE A 89 3.51 11.40 -8.91
C ILE A 89 2.35 10.45 -8.62
N SER A 90 1.21 10.97 -8.15
CA SER A 90 0.02 10.16 -7.89
C SER A 90 -0.50 9.47 -9.16
N SER A 91 -0.43 10.15 -10.31
CA SER A 91 -0.81 9.56 -11.61
C SER A 91 0.07 8.36 -11.97
N ILE A 92 1.38 8.44 -11.72
CA ILE A 92 2.31 7.32 -11.92
C ILE A 92 1.99 6.16 -10.99
N GLU A 93 1.69 6.42 -9.71
CA GLU A 93 1.29 5.38 -8.75
C GLU A 93 0.05 4.62 -9.23
N TRP A 94 -0.97 5.33 -9.73
CA TRP A 94 -2.18 4.73 -10.28
C TRP A 94 -1.93 3.90 -11.55
N ILE A 95 -1.13 4.41 -12.48
CA ILE A 95 -0.76 3.68 -13.70
C ILE A 95 0.00 2.40 -13.33
N THR A 96 0.95 2.50 -12.39
CA THR A 96 1.74 1.35 -11.91
C THR A 96 0.84 0.30 -11.27
N PHE A 97 -0.09 0.72 -10.43
CA PHE A 97 -1.07 -0.18 -9.80
C PHE A 97 -1.95 -0.90 -10.82
N LEU A 98 -2.51 -0.17 -11.80
CA LEU A 98 -3.35 -0.76 -12.86
C LEU A 98 -2.56 -1.74 -13.73
N ALA A 99 -1.34 -1.36 -14.12
CA ALA A 99 -0.45 -2.23 -14.89
C ALA A 99 -0.10 -3.51 -14.12
N LEU A 100 0.07 -3.41 -12.80
CA LEU A 100 0.40 -4.54 -11.94
C LEU A 100 -0.79 -5.48 -11.73
N ASN A 101 -1.98 -4.92 -11.48
CA ASN A 101 -3.19 -5.69 -11.25
C ASN A 101 -3.59 -6.55 -12.46
N ASN A 102 -3.28 -6.05 -13.68
CA ASN A 102 -3.55 -6.77 -14.94
C ASN A 102 -2.58 -7.93 -15.21
N ARG A 103 -1.42 -8.02 -14.54
CA ARG A 103 -0.39 -9.03 -14.83
C ARG A 103 -0.58 -10.40 -14.14
N GLY A 104 -1.64 -10.57 -13.33
CA GLY A 104 -1.96 -11.84 -12.67
C GLY A 104 -1.00 -12.22 -11.54
N SER A 105 -1.23 -13.33 -10.83
CA SER A 105 -0.39 -13.74 -9.67
C SER A 105 1.07 -14.05 -10.03
N ASP A 106 1.31 -14.44 -11.28
CA ASP A 106 2.58 -15.01 -11.72
C ASP A 106 3.53 -13.95 -12.27
N TRP A 107 3.18 -12.66 -12.16
CA TRP A 107 4.01 -11.58 -12.68
C TRP A 107 5.41 -11.58 -12.06
N LYS A 108 5.52 -11.92 -10.76
CA LYS A 108 6.81 -11.98 -10.05
C LYS A 108 7.69 -13.10 -10.57
N SER A 109 7.13 -14.28 -10.83
CA SER A 109 7.89 -15.42 -11.36
C SER A 109 8.33 -15.16 -12.79
N LYS A 110 7.45 -14.61 -13.64
CA LYS A 110 7.77 -14.18 -15.02
C LYS A 110 8.89 -13.15 -15.08
N LEU A 111 8.86 -12.18 -14.16
CA LEU A 111 9.86 -11.12 -14.08
C LEU A 111 11.18 -11.61 -13.46
N SER A 112 11.13 -12.59 -12.55
CA SER A 112 12.33 -13.27 -12.06
C SER A 112 12.99 -14.17 -13.10
N SER A 113 12.23 -14.65 -14.09
CA SER A 113 12.72 -15.46 -15.21
C SER A 113 13.07 -14.65 -16.46
N SER A 114 12.93 -13.32 -16.45
CA SER A 114 13.22 -12.49 -17.62
C SER A 114 14.71 -12.50 -17.95
N ASN A 115 15.04 -12.35 -19.24
CA ASN A 115 16.43 -12.30 -19.72
C ASN A 115 17.17 -11.01 -19.31
N ASP A 116 16.45 -10.00 -18.82
CA ASP A 116 17.03 -8.72 -18.41
C ASP A 116 17.83 -8.87 -17.11
N LEU A 117 19.14 -8.65 -17.21
CA LEU A 117 20.09 -8.79 -16.11
C LEU A 117 19.80 -7.85 -14.94
N ILE A 118 19.36 -6.63 -15.23
CA ILE A 118 19.01 -5.62 -14.21
C ILE A 118 17.80 -6.08 -13.41
N VAL A 119 16.73 -6.46 -14.10
CA VAL A 119 15.49 -6.93 -13.48
C VAL A 119 15.74 -8.17 -12.63
N ARG A 120 16.50 -9.13 -13.15
CA ARG A 120 16.86 -10.34 -12.42
C ARG A 120 17.69 -10.06 -11.16
N ASN A 121 18.64 -9.13 -11.23
CA ASN A 121 19.47 -8.75 -10.08
C ASN A 121 18.67 -7.99 -9.00
N VAL A 122 17.71 -7.17 -9.40
CA VAL A 122 16.79 -6.44 -8.50
C VAL A 122 15.79 -7.40 -7.85
N MET A 123 15.24 -8.36 -8.60
CA MET A 123 14.22 -9.30 -8.13
C MET A 123 14.79 -10.48 -7.32
N LYS A 124 16.11 -10.68 -7.34
CA LYS A 124 16.77 -11.83 -6.68
C LYS A 124 16.48 -11.85 -5.17
N ASN A 125 16.23 -13.04 -4.63
CA ASN A 125 15.89 -13.28 -3.21
C ASN A 125 14.70 -12.44 -2.72
N GLY A 126 13.75 -12.09 -3.60
CA GLY A 126 12.62 -11.25 -3.23
C GLY A 126 13.04 -9.85 -2.79
N PHE A 127 13.92 -9.20 -3.55
CA PHE A 127 14.47 -7.86 -3.31
C PHE A 127 15.46 -7.74 -2.14
N GLN A 128 15.90 -8.84 -1.54
CA GLN A 128 16.86 -8.83 -0.43
C GLN A 128 18.33 -8.60 -0.88
N THR A 129 18.56 -8.20 -2.14
CA THR A 129 19.89 -7.78 -2.62
C THR A 129 20.12 -6.30 -2.33
N PRO A 130 21.38 -5.83 -2.22
CA PRO A 130 21.67 -4.41 -2.05
C PRO A 130 21.04 -3.54 -3.15
N PHE A 131 20.99 -4.04 -4.39
CA PHE A 131 20.31 -3.36 -5.51
C PHE A 131 18.78 -3.41 -5.37
N GLY A 132 18.19 -4.53 -4.93
CA GLY A 132 16.75 -4.62 -4.67
C GLY A 132 16.31 -3.69 -3.53
N PHE A 133 17.06 -3.70 -2.44
CA PHE A 133 16.88 -2.79 -1.31
C PHE A 133 17.06 -1.34 -1.74
N LEU A 134 18.11 -1.01 -2.49
CA LEU A 134 18.33 0.34 -3.01
C LEU A 134 17.20 0.77 -3.97
N THR A 135 16.65 -0.14 -4.78
CA THR A 135 15.52 0.20 -5.67
C THR A 135 14.25 0.49 -4.87
N ILE A 136 13.97 -0.30 -3.84
CA ILE A 136 12.87 -0.07 -2.90
C ILE A 136 13.11 1.24 -2.16
N VAL A 137 14.28 1.43 -1.58
CA VAL A 137 14.63 2.60 -0.78
C VAL A 137 14.69 3.85 -1.63
N LEU A 138 15.21 3.84 -2.86
CA LEU A 138 15.22 5.01 -3.74
C LEU A 138 13.82 5.33 -4.30
N GLY A 139 13.04 4.30 -4.66
CA GLY A 139 11.63 4.48 -5.00
C GLY A 139 10.81 5.03 -3.83
N MET A 140 11.20 4.69 -2.61
CA MET A 140 10.67 5.28 -1.38
C MET A 140 11.30 6.64 -1.08
N HIS A 141 12.58 6.88 -1.33
CA HIS A 141 13.32 8.08 -0.91
C HIS A 141 12.88 9.33 -1.67
N ASP A 142 12.51 9.20 -2.96
CA ASP A 142 11.88 10.28 -3.71
C ASP A 142 10.48 10.61 -3.20
N THR A 143 9.77 9.64 -2.61
CA THR A 143 8.45 9.84 -1.99
C THR A 143 8.51 10.21 -0.50
N MET A 144 9.67 10.09 0.13
CA MET A 144 9.81 9.98 1.59
C MET A 144 10.95 10.84 2.14
N HIS A 145 11.19 12.01 1.55
CA HIS A 145 12.18 12.95 2.08
C HIS A 145 11.74 13.62 3.40
N ARG A 146 10.67 13.14 4.08
CA ARG A 146 10.31 13.70 5.39
C ARG A 146 9.90 12.76 6.52
N TRP A 147 9.11 11.69 6.36
CA TRP A 147 8.76 10.85 7.52
C TRP A 147 8.35 9.44 7.09
N THR A 148 9.03 8.39 7.56
CA THR A 148 8.54 7.01 7.86
C THR A 148 9.64 5.92 7.97
N PRO A 149 10.89 6.16 8.44
CA PRO A 149 11.82 5.04 8.66
C PRO A 149 11.38 4.06 9.78
N ILE A 150 10.38 4.41 10.60
CA ILE A 150 9.92 3.55 11.70
C ILE A 150 8.80 2.59 11.28
N LEU A 151 7.86 3.01 10.42
CA LEU A 151 6.66 2.21 10.15
C LEU A 151 6.89 1.07 9.15
N ILE A 152 7.81 1.24 8.20
CA ILE A 152 8.12 0.21 7.19
C ILE A 152 9.07 -0.84 7.74
N VAL A 153 10.04 -0.45 8.57
CA VAL A 153 10.92 -1.40 9.29
C VAL A 153 10.08 -2.25 10.26
N LEU A 154 9.07 -1.68 10.92
CA LEU A 154 8.12 -2.45 11.72
C LEU A 154 7.20 -3.34 10.87
N ARG A 155 6.83 -2.92 9.65
CA ARG A 155 6.02 -3.73 8.72
C ARG A 155 6.81 -4.92 8.14
N ASP A 156 8.09 -4.72 7.83
CA ASP A 156 8.96 -5.73 7.21
C ASP A 156 9.55 -6.72 8.25
N ILE A 157 9.93 -6.25 9.44
CA ILE A 157 10.29 -7.14 10.58
C ILE A 157 9.11 -8.04 10.97
N ARG A 158 7.87 -7.51 10.90
CA ARG A 158 6.65 -8.30 11.15
C ARG A 158 6.38 -9.32 10.04
N TYR A 159 6.69 -9.00 8.78
CA TYR A 159 6.53 -9.94 7.67
C TYR A 159 7.54 -11.10 7.75
N ARG A 160 8.77 -10.84 8.21
CA ARG A 160 9.85 -11.84 8.30
C ARG A 160 9.72 -12.79 9.50
N SER A 161 9.02 -12.39 10.55
CA SER A 161 8.68 -13.23 11.72
C SER A 161 7.51 -14.19 11.48
N LEU A 162 6.78 -14.07 10.37
CA LEU A 162 5.55 -14.84 10.10
C LEU A 162 5.77 -16.07 9.20
N TYR A 163 7.02 -16.35 8.81
CA TYR A 163 7.39 -17.45 7.91
C TYR A 163 8.60 -18.26 8.39
N HIS A 164 8.99 -18.09 9.65
CA HIS A 164 9.86 -18.98 10.41
C HIS A 164 9.13 -19.43 11.67
#